data_AF-A0A9P9KU89-F1
#
_entry.id   AF-A0A9P9KU89-F1
#
_cell.length_a   1.000
_cell.length_b   1.000
_cell.length_c   1.000
_cell.angle_alpha   90.00
_cell.angle_beta   90.00
_cell.angle_gamma   90.00
#
_symmetry.space_group_name_H-M   'P 1'
#
loop_
_entity.id
_entity.type
_entity.pdbx_description
1 polymer ?
#
loop_
_entity_poly.entity_id
_entity_poly.type
_entity_poly.pdbx_seq_one_letter_code
_entity_poly.pdbx_strand_id
1 'polypeptide(L)'
;MHWSALTAVAFGTIVSAGVPNRANQALAFGRDGTFQISIFEDLHYGEAPSTYGPTQDGLTSKVVSKILRDERGIDLAVINGDIISRDNLMPNSTGYLDQALKPLVERGMTWASVYGNHENNNMRSVKDVFRREKQFRGSRTLSMVPGKDVGITNYYLPVYDSKCHGHRCVPELILWFFDSRSGFNYNDLDEQGKQVQRVNWVDKKVVKWFVKERKNIEKKYRTTIPSLAFVHIPPNVFYAVQKDVGIDPTRNPGINDMFQLGQGEKFCPNGTRSDGCTWGGQDISFMDALGSTRGLMGVFVAHHHGNSWCYPWTDKSLPGYPVQPSAGGLKICYGQHTGYGGNGDWERGSRQLLLRQERIKKGELETWIRLETGEVVGAVTLNRTFGQDEYPQSPNRKTFCEECRKWDDYKPEP
;
A
#
# COMPACT_ATOMS: atom_id res chain seq x y z
N MET A 1 -45.46 -8.92 -9.07
CA MET A 1 -44.57 -7.84 -8.60
C MET A 1 -44.38 -8.02 -7.09
N HIS A 2 -43.33 -8.72 -6.68
CA HIS A 2 -42.94 -8.81 -5.27
C HIS A 2 -41.47 -8.44 -5.16
N TRP A 3 -41.23 -7.21 -4.73
CA TRP A 3 -39.93 -6.75 -4.26
C TRP A 3 -39.87 -7.06 -2.77
N SER A 4 -39.09 -8.07 -2.40
CA SER A 4 -38.71 -8.29 -1.00
C SER A 4 -37.45 -7.47 -0.73
N ALA A 5 -37.58 -6.53 0.21
CA ALA A 5 -36.52 -5.67 0.68
C ALA A 5 -35.36 -6.49 1.27
N LEU A 6 -34.16 -6.30 0.71
CA LEU A 6 -32.91 -6.72 1.32
C LEU A 6 -32.59 -5.75 2.46
N THR A 7 -32.71 -6.23 3.68
CA THR A 7 -32.27 -5.59 4.90
C THR A 7 -30.76 -5.36 4.84
N ALA A 8 -30.35 -4.09 4.81
CA ALA A 8 -28.97 -3.69 5.03
C ALA A 8 -28.54 -4.16 6.43
N VAL A 9 -27.63 -5.13 6.49
CA VAL A 9 -26.97 -5.53 7.73
C VAL A 9 -26.02 -4.39 8.10
N ALA A 10 -26.41 -3.61 9.11
CA ALA A 10 -25.53 -2.64 9.74
C ALA A 10 -24.36 -3.40 10.40
N PHE A 11 -23.17 -3.31 9.81
CA PHE A 11 -21.92 -3.74 10.43
C PHE A 11 -21.55 -2.75 11.55
N GLY A 12 -22.28 -2.84 12.66
CA GLY A 12 -21.97 -2.15 13.91
C GLY A 12 -21.38 -3.13 14.91
N THR A 13 -20.19 -3.67 14.66
CA THR A 13 -19.42 -4.28 15.74
C THR A 13 -18.70 -3.16 16.47
N ILE A 14 -19.13 -2.88 17.70
CA ILE A 14 -18.37 -2.06 18.64
C ILE A 14 -17.08 -2.84 18.92
N VAL A 15 -16.02 -2.53 18.18
CA VAL A 15 -14.66 -2.96 18.51
C VAL A 15 -14.38 -2.36 19.88
N SER A 16 -14.34 -3.20 20.91
CA SER A 16 -13.83 -2.79 22.22
C SER A 16 -12.42 -2.29 21.96
N ALA A 17 -12.18 -0.99 22.09
CA ALA A 17 -10.87 -0.40 21.85
C ALA A 17 -9.84 -1.09 22.75
N GLY A 18 -9.13 -2.06 22.18
CA GLY A 18 -7.97 -2.68 22.80
C GLY A 18 -6.94 -1.60 23.14
N VAL A 19 -6.00 -1.91 24.02
CA VAL A 19 -4.88 -0.99 24.23
C VAL A 19 -4.11 -0.90 22.90
N PRO A 20 -4.06 0.27 22.25
CA PRO A 20 -3.47 0.37 20.93
C PRO A 20 -1.97 0.04 21.00
N ASN A 21 -1.48 -0.62 19.96
CA ASN A 21 -0.09 -1.00 19.83
C ASN A 21 0.83 0.24 19.91
N ARG A 22 1.73 0.26 20.89
CA ARG A 22 2.67 1.37 21.11
C ARG A 22 4.03 1.05 20.51
N ALA A 23 4.74 2.08 20.05
CA ALA A 23 5.97 1.95 19.27
C ALA A 23 7.13 1.16 19.90
N ASN A 24 7.14 0.96 21.22
CA ASN A 24 8.19 0.19 21.93
C ASN A 24 7.73 -1.21 22.34
N GLN A 25 6.55 -1.66 21.91
CA GLN A 25 6.03 -3.00 22.18
C GLN A 25 6.06 -3.83 20.90
N ALA A 26 6.10 -5.16 21.01
CA ALA A 26 5.85 -6.00 19.85
C ALA A 26 4.42 -5.73 19.34
N LEU A 27 4.21 -5.79 18.01
CA LEU A 27 2.85 -5.73 17.49
C LEU A 27 2.09 -6.96 17.96
N ALA A 28 0.88 -6.76 18.47
CA ALA A 28 0.04 -7.85 18.93
C ALA A 28 -1.42 -7.61 18.58
N PHE A 29 -2.17 -8.69 18.40
CA PHE A 29 -3.63 -8.64 18.39
C PHE A 29 -4.16 -8.00 19.67
N GLY A 30 -5.35 -7.42 19.60
CA GLY A 30 -6.13 -7.01 20.76
C GLY A 30 -6.53 -8.21 21.61
N ARG A 31 -7.03 -7.93 22.82
CA ARG A 31 -7.54 -8.99 23.72
C ARG A 31 -8.81 -9.66 23.19
N ASP A 32 -9.51 -8.97 22.29
CA ASP A 32 -10.67 -9.45 21.54
C ASP A 32 -10.27 -10.27 20.31
N GLY A 33 -8.98 -10.44 20.05
CA GLY A 33 -8.45 -11.20 18.92
C GLY A 33 -8.52 -10.47 17.58
N THR A 34 -8.71 -9.15 17.59
CA THR A 34 -8.68 -8.33 16.38
C THR A 34 -7.34 -7.64 16.18
N PHE A 35 -6.99 -7.34 14.93
CA PHE A 35 -5.89 -6.45 14.59
C PHE A 35 -6.30 -5.62 13.38
N GLN A 36 -6.34 -4.28 13.50
CA GLN A 36 -6.75 -3.41 12.40
C GLN A 36 -5.56 -2.65 11.80
N ILE A 37 -5.49 -2.65 10.46
CA ILE A 37 -4.52 -1.88 9.69
C ILE A 37 -5.27 -0.83 8.86
N SER A 38 -4.82 0.43 8.95
CA SER A 38 -5.27 1.50 8.04
C SER A 38 -4.16 1.80 7.04
N ILE A 39 -4.43 1.68 5.75
CA ILE A 39 -3.47 1.90 4.67
C ILE A 39 -3.67 3.32 4.12
N PHE A 40 -2.67 4.17 4.30
CA PHE A 40 -2.59 5.49 3.71
C PHE A 40 -1.55 5.47 2.60
N GLU A 41 -1.82 6.11 1.48
CA GLU A 41 -0.93 6.02 0.32
C GLU A 41 -1.04 7.27 -0.55
N ASP A 42 0.02 7.55 -1.31
CA ASP A 42 0.05 8.63 -2.29
C ASP A 42 -0.35 9.97 -1.64
N LEU A 43 0.39 10.35 -0.58
CA LEU A 43 0.11 11.57 0.18
C LEU A 43 0.66 12.82 -0.51
N HIS A 44 1.80 12.67 -1.19
CA HIS A 44 2.48 13.68 -2.00
C HIS A 44 2.70 15.03 -1.31
N TYR A 45 3.13 15.03 -0.05
CA TYR A 45 3.40 16.30 0.65
C TYR A 45 4.47 17.15 -0.05
N GLY A 46 4.29 18.47 -0.05
CA GLY A 46 5.26 19.42 -0.57
C GLY A 46 5.26 19.61 -2.09
N GLU A 47 4.24 19.13 -2.79
CA GLU A 47 4.02 19.50 -4.19
C GLU A 47 3.79 21.01 -4.31
N ALA A 48 4.37 21.67 -5.33
CA ALA A 48 4.15 23.10 -5.61
C ALA A 48 4.15 24.02 -4.36
N PRO A 49 5.24 24.03 -3.56
CA PRO A 49 5.25 24.59 -2.21
C PRO A 49 5.07 26.11 -2.15
N SER A 50 5.29 26.80 -3.28
CA SER A 50 5.12 28.25 -3.41
C SER A 50 3.72 28.68 -3.87
N THR A 51 2.80 27.73 -4.15
CA THR A 51 1.46 28.03 -4.66
C THR A 51 0.39 27.24 -3.89
N TYR A 52 -0.25 26.26 -4.51
CA TYR A 52 -1.38 25.50 -3.97
C TYR A 52 -0.97 24.39 -2.99
N GLY A 53 0.30 23.98 -3.02
CA GLY A 53 0.87 22.88 -2.24
C GLY A 53 0.51 22.86 -0.75
N PRO A 54 0.79 23.94 0.00
CA PRO A 54 0.49 23.99 1.43
C PRO A 54 -1.00 23.76 1.74
N THR A 55 -1.89 24.14 0.81
CA THR A 55 -3.34 23.90 0.96
C THR A 55 -3.67 22.43 0.75
N GLN A 56 -3.11 21.78 -0.29
CA GLN A 56 -3.25 20.33 -0.49
C GLN A 56 -2.72 19.55 0.71
N ASP A 57 -1.53 19.88 1.20
CA ASP A 57 -0.92 19.24 2.37
C ASP A 57 -1.82 19.35 3.62
N GLY A 58 -2.43 20.52 3.83
CA GLY A 58 -3.40 20.77 4.90
C GLY A 58 -4.69 19.95 4.75
N LEU A 59 -5.20 19.81 3.53
CA LEU A 59 -6.38 18.97 3.25
C LEU A 59 -6.05 17.49 3.44
N THR A 60 -4.91 17.00 2.96
CA THR A 60 -4.40 15.65 3.23
C THR A 60 -4.33 15.38 4.73
N SER A 61 -3.79 16.32 5.52
CA SER A 61 -3.73 16.20 6.98
C SER A 61 -5.12 16.09 7.62
N LYS A 62 -6.13 16.78 7.08
CA LYS A 62 -7.53 16.67 7.54
C LYS A 62 -8.12 15.31 7.19
N VAL A 63 -7.90 14.79 5.98
CA VAL A 63 -8.36 13.45 5.56
C VAL A 63 -7.80 12.39 6.50
N VAL A 64 -6.46 12.34 6.65
CA VAL A 64 -5.79 11.38 7.53
C VAL A 64 -6.32 11.51 8.96
N SER A 65 -6.39 12.73 9.50
CA SER A 65 -6.90 12.97 10.87
C SER A 65 -8.34 12.53 11.08
N LYS A 66 -9.21 12.69 10.07
CA LYS A 66 -10.60 12.28 10.11
C LYS A 66 -10.73 10.76 10.07
N ILE A 67 -10.02 10.09 9.15
CA ILE A 67 -10.02 8.63 9.06
C ILE A 67 -9.51 8.02 10.37
N LEU A 68 -8.40 8.52 10.92
CA LEU A 68 -7.87 8.06 12.21
C LEU A 68 -8.84 8.25 13.39
N ARG A 69 -9.77 9.22 13.31
CA ARG A 69 -10.80 9.43 14.33
C ARG A 69 -11.99 8.50 14.15
N ASP A 70 -12.38 8.27 12.90
CA ASP A 70 -13.55 7.47 12.54
C ASP A 70 -13.24 5.95 12.68
N GLU A 71 -11.98 5.54 12.45
CA GLU A 71 -11.46 4.18 12.61
C GLU A 71 -10.71 4.01 13.94
N ARG A 72 -11.44 3.91 15.05
CA ARG A 72 -10.84 3.91 16.41
C ARG A 72 -10.04 2.64 16.76
N GLY A 73 -10.18 1.57 15.99
CA GLY A 73 -9.56 0.27 16.26
C GLY A 73 -8.15 0.10 15.69
N ILE A 74 -7.59 1.11 15.02
CA ILE A 74 -6.31 0.97 14.30
C ILE A 74 -5.15 0.60 15.23
N ASP A 75 -4.56 -0.56 14.97
CA ASP A 75 -3.36 -1.05 15.64
C ASP A 75 -2.07 -0.66 14.91
N LEU A 76 -2.14 -0.51 13.58
CA LEU A 76 -1.01 -0.12 12.76
C LEU A 76 -1.49 0.73 11.57
N ALA A 77 -0.90 1.91 11.40
CA ALA A 77 -0.99 2.60 10.12
C ALA A 77 0.08 2.05 9.16
N VAL A 78 -0.29 1.74 7.92
CA VAL A 78 0.67 1.45 6.86
C VAL A 78 0.69 2.64 5.91
N ILE A 79 1.88 3.19 5.64
CA ILE A 79 2.06 4.24 4.64
C ILE A 79 2.67 3.59 3.40
N ASN A 80 1.86 3.37 2.36
CA ASN A 80 2.23 2.53 1.21
C ASN A 80 2.82 3.36 0.05
N GLY A 81 3.88 4.11 0.33
CA GLY A 81 4.66 4.88 -0.64
C GLY A 81 4.14 6.29 -0.93
N ASP A 82 4.99 7.05 -1.62
CA ASP A 82 4.77 8.43 -2.09
C ASP A 82 4.24 9.35 -0.99
N ILE A 83 5.00 9.39 0.11
CA ILE A 83 4.72 10.23 1.28
C ILE A 83 4.98 11.69 0.92
N ILE A 84 6.09 11.95 0.22
CA ILE A 84 6.53 13.28 -0.20
C ILE A 84 6.44 13.33 -1.72
N SER A 85 6.01 14.46 -2.29
CA SER A 85 5.97 14.63 -3.74
C SER A 85 7.36 14.51 -4.38
N ARG A 86 7.39 14.27 -5.69
CA ARG A 86 8.63 14.17 -6.47
C ARG A 86 9.11 15.55 -6.90
N ASP A 87 8.16 16.43 -7.21
CA ASP A 87 8.37 17.65 -8.00
C ASP A 87 8.47 18.89 -7.11
N ASN A 88 9.18 19.93 -7.59
CA ASN A 88 9.29 21.26 -6.97
C ASN A 88 9.82 21.31 -5.53
N LEU A 89 10.73 20.40 -5.20
CA LEU A 89 11.30 20.33 -3.87
C LEU A 89 12.70 20.95 -3.81
N MET A 90 12.86 21.91 -2.90
CA MET A 90 14.16 22.46 -2.50
C MET A 90 15.09 21.35 -2.00
N PRO A 91 16.42 21.56 -2.02
CA PRO A 91 17.36 20.67 -1.33
C PRO A 91 16.90 20.41 0.11
N ASN A 92 16.92 19.15 0.54
CA ASN A 92 16.48 18.69 1.87
C ASN A 92 14.97 18.78 2.17
N SER A 93 14.13 18.28 1.28
CA SER A 93 12.68 18.18 1.46
C SER A 93 12.19 17.10 2.46
N THR A 94 13.09 16.50 3.24
CA THR A 94 12.71 15.50 4.25
C THR A 94 11.84 16.08 5.38
N GLY A 95 11.84 17.41 5.55
CA GLY A 95 10.99 18.10 6.52
C GLY A 95 9.48 17.95 6.29
N TYR A 96 9.04 17.58 5.08
CA TYR A 96 7.62 17.27 4.83
C TYR A 96 7.14 16.02 5.58
N LEU A 97 8.05 15.13 6.00
CA LEU A 97 7.71 14.00 6.87
C LEU A 97 7.14 14.46 8.21
N ASP A 98 7.60 15.58 8.75
CA ASP A 98 7.07 16.15 9.99
C ASP A 98 5.59 16.47 9.86
N GLN A 99 5.18 17.05 8.74
CA GLN A 99 3.80 17.39 8.48
C GLN A 99 2.98 16.14 8.16
N ALA A 100 3.47 15.29 7.25
CA ALA A 100 2.77 14.08 6.81
C ALA A 100 2.49 13.11 7.96
N LEU A 101 3.44 12.97 8.88
CA LEU A 101 3.35 12.02 10.00
C LEU A 101 2.73 12.66 11.25
N LYS A 102 2.55 13.98 11.30
CA LYS A 102 1.99 14.70 12.45
C LYS A 102 0.70 14.08 12.98
N PRO A 103 -0.31 13.72 12.15
CA PRO A 103 -1.55 13.12 12.66
C PRO A 103 -1.33 11.82 13.45
N LEU A 104 -0.35 11.00 13.04
CA LEU A 104 0.00 9.74 13.71
C LEU A 104 0.81 10.01 14.98
N VAL A 105 1.78 10.93 14.90
CA VAL A 105 2.65 11.30 16.03
C VAL A 105 1.85 11.88 17.18
N GLU A 106 0.94 12.82 16.92
CA GLU A 106 0.11 13.47 17.96
C GLU A 106 -0.83 12.48 18.66
N ARG A 107 -1.23 11.40 17.97
CA ARG A 107 -2.06 10.33 18.53
C ARG A 107 -1.24 9.22 19.20
N GLY A 108 0.10 9.32 19.19
CA GLY A 108 0.98 8.29 19.73
C GLY A 108 0.88 6.95 19.00
N MET A 109 0.43 6.97 17.74
CA MET A 109 0.25 5.77 16.92
C MET A 109 1.57 5.24 16.39
N THR A 110 1.56 3.97 16.01
CA THR A 110 2.69 3.33 15.35
C THR A 110 2.36 3.08 13.89
N TRP A 111 3.38 3.18 13.03
CA TRP A 111 3.21 2.98 11.59
C TRP A 111 4.38 2.24 10.96
N ALA A 112 4.16 1.70 9.78
CA ALA A 112 5.15 1.04 8.95
C ALA A 112 5.04 1.57 7.52
N SER A 113 6.17 1.91 6.90
CA SER A 113 6.19 2.53 5.56
C SER A 113 6.80 1.60 4.52
N VAL A 114 6.24 1.61 3.31
CA VAL A 114 6.92 1.25 2.06
C VAL A 114 7.25 2.57 1.35
N TYR A 115 8.38 2.65 0.64
CA TYR A 115 8.68 3.78 -0.22
C TYR A 115 8.30 3.50 -1.68
N GLY A 116 7.81 4.55 -2.31
CA GLY A 116 7.42 4.62 -3.70
C GLY A 116 8.45 5.32 -4.57
N ASN A 117 8.01 5.68 -5.78
CA ASN A 117 8.87 6.28 -6.79
C ASN A 117 9.18 7.75 -6.50
N HIS A 118 8.48 8.38 -5.55
CA HIS A 118 8.70 9.79 -5.22
C HIS A 118 9.78 9.96 -4.14
N GLU A 119 10.01 8.98 -3.25
CA GLU A 119 10.96 9.17 -2.14
C GLU A 119 12.41 9.44 -2.58
N ASN A 120 12.86 8.87 -3.71
CA ASN A 120 14.19 9.13 -4.28
C ASN A 120 14.10 9.98 -5.56
N ASN A 121 14.80 11.10 -5.57
CA ASN A 121 15.02 11.89 -6.78
C ASN A 121 16.46 12.43 -6.84
N ASN A 122 16.77 13.26 -7.82
CA ASN A 122 18.11 13.83 -7.98
C ASN A 122 18.54 14.73 -6.81
N MET A 123 17.61 15.37 -6.10
CA MET A 123 17.87 16.33 -5.01
C MET A 123 17.66 15.75 -3.60
N ARG A 124 16.99 14.59 -3.48
CA ARG A 124 16.66 13.92 -2.22
C ARG A 124 17.04 12.46 -2.26
N SER A 125 17.86 12.05 -1.30
CA SER A 125 18.16 10.65 -1.07
C SER A 125 17.05 9.96 -0.27
N VAL A 126 16.61 8.80 -0.75
CA VAL A 126 15.74 7.88 0.00
C VAL A 126 16.36 7.46 1.34
N LYS A 127 17.69 7.47 1.45
CA LYS A 127 18.39 7.19 2.71
C LYS A 127 18.18 8.30 3.73
N ASP A 128 18.05 9.55 3.27
CA ASP A 128 17.80 10.69 4.15
C ASP A 128 16.33 10.70 4.58
N VAL A 129 15.41 10.34 3.69
CA VAL A 129 14.00 10.05 4.02
C VAL A 129 13.91 9.00 5.12
N PHE A 130 14.58 7.85 4.94
CA PHE A 130 14.64 6.80 5.95
C PHE A 130 15.23 7.29 7.28
N ARG A 131 16.37 8.00 7.24
CA ARG A 131 17.00 8.52 8.45
C ARG A 131 16.09 9.48 9.19
N ARG A 132 15.35 10.34 8.48
CA ARG A 132 14.40 11.27 9.08
C ARG A 132 13.21 10.54 9.67
N GLU A 133 12.60 9.59 8.95
CA GLU A 133 11.47 8.81 9.44
C GLU A 133 11.81 8.04 10.74
N LYS A 134 13.02 7.47 10.82
CA LYS A 134 13.48 6.76 12.02
C LYS A 134 13.62 7.64 13.26
N GLN A 135 13.64 8.97 13.13
CA GLN A 135 13.67 9.87 14.29
C GLN A 135 12.33 9.94 15.02
N PHE A 136 11.23 9.56 14.36
CA PHE A 136 9.94 9.52 15.02
C PHE A 136 9.76 8.21 15.79
N ARG A 137 9.42 8.33 17.08
CA ARG A 137 9.25 7.20 17.98
C ARG A 137 8.29 6.14 17.42
N GLY A 138 7.22 6.53 16.72
CA GLY A 138 6.18 5.65 16.18
C GLY A 138 6.59 4.77 14.99
N SER A 139 7.72 5.05 14.34
CA SER A 139 8.13 4.37 13.11
C SER A 139 8.65 2.93 13.35
N ARG A 140 7.94 1.97 12.77
CA ARG A 140 8.32 0.55 12.66
C ARG A 140 9.05 0.22 11.36
N THR A 141 9.28 1.21 10.51
CA THR A 141 9.96 1.03 9.22
C THR A 141 11.39 0.54 9.44
N LEU A 142 11.80 -0.47 8.68
CA LEU A 142 13.11 -1.12 8.78
C LEU A 142 13.74 -1.30 7.39
N SER A 143 15.02 -1.66 7.38
CA SER A 143 15.80 -1.97 6.18
C SER A 143 16.60 -3.24 6.44
N MET A 144 16.06 -4.40 6.05
CA MET A 144 16.63 -5.72 6.36
C MET A 144 17.44 -6.32 5.21
N VAL A 145 17.39 -5.72 4.01
CA VAL A 145 18.12 -6.22 2.83
C VAL A 145 19.27 -5.28 2.50
N PRO A 146 20.53 -5.69 2.67
CA PRO A 146 21.67 -4.86 2.30
C PRO A 146 21.86 -4.83 0.79
N GLY A 147 22.21 -3.66 0.26
CA GLY A 147 22.55 -3.46 -1.14
C GLY A 147 22.28 -2.04 -1.58
N LYS A 148 23.10 -1.50 -2.50
CA LYS A 148 22.88 -0.14 -3.03
C LYS A 148 21.62 -0.08 -3.91
N ASP A 149 21.35 -1.15 -4.64
CA ASP A 149 20.35 -1.15 -5.71
C ASP A 149 19.05 -1.84 -5.34
N VAL A 150 18.88 -2.31 -4.11
CA VAL A 150 17.72 -3.16 -3.71
C VAL A 150 16.53 -2.37 -3.17
N GLY A 151 16.66 -1.05 -3.03
CA GLY A 151 15.71 -0.23 -2.25
C GLY A 151 16.07 -0.23 -0.75
N ILE A 152 15.29 0.49 0.06
CA ILE A 152 15.51 0.65 1.50
C ILE A 152 14.45 -0.10 2.32
N THR A 153 13.16 0.09 2.03
CA THR A 153 12.06 -0.42 2.87
C THR A 153 11.69 -1.86 2.55
N ASN A 154 12.68 -2.75 2.63
CA ASN A 154 12.52 -4.20 2.49
C ASN A 154 12.66 -4.87 3.86
N TYR A 155 11.55 -5.30 4.46
CA TYR A 155 11.53 -5.83 5.83
C TYR A 155 10.22 -6.60 6.12
N TYR A 156 10.15 -7.17 7.32
CA TYR A 156 8.90 -7.73 7.84
C TYR A 156 8.67 -7.34 9.28
N LEU A 157 7.40 -7.35 9.71
CA LEU A 157 6.97 -7.15 11.08
C LEU A 157 6.15 -8.35 11.56
N PRO A 158 6.56 -9.05 12.64
CA PRO A 158 5.73 -10.06 13.27
C PRO A 158 4.65 -9.43 14.17
N VAL A 159 3.45 -10.00 14.12
CA VAL A 159 2.33 -9.68 15.01
C VAL A 159 2.01 -10.91 15.85
N TYR A 160 1.90 -10.74 17.16
CA TYR A 160 1.78 -11.82 18.15
C TYR A 160 0.40 -11.88 18.78
N ASP A 161 0.08 -13.01 19.42
CA ASP A 161 -1.08 -13.10 20.32
C ASP A 161 -0.91 -12.15 21.53
N SER A 162 -2.01 -11.50 21.94
CA SER A 162 -2.03 -10.54 23.05
C SER A 162 -1.53 -11.09 24.39
N LYS A 163 -1.65 -12.42 24.60
CA LYS A 163 -1.25 -13.14 25.81
C LYS A 163 0.17 -13.68 25.72
N CYS A 164 0.84 -13.50 24.58
CA CYS A 164 2.17 -14.03 24.39
C CYS A 164 3.24 -13.12 24.97
N HIS A 165 3.98 -13.63 25.96
CA HIS A 165 5.09 -12.92 26.59
C HIS A 165 6.36 -13.81 26.61
N GLY A 166 7.50 -13.21 26.29
CA GLY A 166 8.82 -13.84 26.39
C GLY A 166 9.32 -14.54 25.11
N HIS A 167 10.43 -15.28 25.26
CA HIS A 167 11.21 -15.80 24.12
C HIS A 167 10.57 -16.98 23.37
N ARG A 168 9.45 -17.53 23.86
CA ARG A 168 8.74 -18.66 23.23
C ARG A 168 7.61 -18.23 22.30
N CYS A 169 7.45 -16.93 22.08
CA CYS A 169 6.35 -16.42 21.27
C CYS A 169 6.47 -16.77 19.80
N VAL A 170 5.39 -17.36 19.28
CA VAL A 170 5.18 -17.62 17.86
C VAL A 170 4.32 -16.48 17.31
N PRO A 171 4.77 -15.77 16.26
CA PRO A 171 3.91 -14.79 15.59
C PRO A 171 2.67 -15.46 15.00
N GLU A 172 1.54 -14.78 15.05
CA GLU A 172 0.30 -15.23 14.41
C GLU A 172 0.10 -14.63 13.02
N LEU A 173 0.79 -13.54 12.72
CA LEU A 173 0.76 -12.88 11.41
C LEU A 173 2.14 -12.28 11.12
N ILE A 174 2.57 -12.36 9.85
CA ILE A 174 3.73 -11.63 9.33
C ILE A 174 3.27 -10.58 8.33
N LEU A 175 3.73 -9.34 8.49
CA LEU A 175 3.53 -8.26 7.52
C LEU A 175 4.82 -8.06 6.73
N TRP A 176 4.80 -8.26 5.42
CA TRP A 176 5.95 -8.10 4.52
C TRP A 176 5.88 -6.77 3.78
N PHE A 177 7.00 -6.08 3.67
CA PHE A 177 7.14 -4.78 3.01
C PHE A 177 8.23 -4.86 1.95
N PHE A 178 7.92 -4.42 0.73
CA PHE A 178 8.81 -4.53 -0.43
C PHE A 178 8.96 -3.18 -1.15
N ASP A 179 10.21 -2.76 -1.34
CA ASP A 179 10.54 -1.53 -2.06
C ASP A 179 10.66 -1.83 -3.57
N SER A 180 9.69 -1.33 -4.34
CA SER A 180 9.65 -1.44 -5.80
C SER A 180 10.53 -0.41 -6.52
N ARG A 181 11.23 0.46 -5.78
CA ARG A 181 12.18 1.47 -6.27
C ARG A 181 11.51 2.51 -7.18
N SER A 182 12.06 2.72 -8.38
CA SER A 182 11.73 3.81 -9.31
C SER A 182 12.19 5.20 -8.81
N GLY A 183 11.72 6.25 -9.48
CA GLY A 183 12.21 7.61 -9.32
C GLY A 183 13.53 7.84 -10.05
N PHE A 184 14.34 8.77 -9.57
CA PHE A 184 15.63 9.14 -10.17
C PHE A 184 16.78 8.89 -9.23
N ASN A 185 17.99 8.61 -9.73
CA ASN A 185 19.18 8.47 -8.92
C ASN A 185 19.52 9.80 -8.22
N TYR A 186 19.97 9.69 -6.97
CA TYR A 186 20.36 10.86 -6.18
C TYR A 186 21.72 11.37 -6.64
N ASN A 187 21.82 12.68 -6.88
CA ASN A 187 23.03 13.38 -7.32
C ASN A 187 23.70 12.72 -8.53
N ASP A 188 22.89 12.35 -9.53
CA ASP A 188 23.33 11.63 -10.72
C ASP A 188 22.59 12.18 -11.95
N LEU A 189 23.36 12.60 -12.95
CA LEU A 189 22.89 13.13 -14.22
C LEU A 189 23.60 12.38 -15.35
N ASP A 190 22.89 12.15 -16.45
CA ASP A 190 23.50 11.59 -17.66
C ASP A 190 24.42 12.61 -18.36
N GLU A 191 25.07 12.18 -19.44
CA GLU A 191 25.99 13.01 -20.23
C GLU A 191 25.31 14.27 -20.82
N GLN A 192 23.98 14.28 -20.92
CA GLN A 192 23.17 15.39 -21.41
C GLN A 192 22.60 16.25 -20.26
N GLY A 193 22.99 15.98 -19.02
CA GLY A 193 22.55 16.71 -17.84
C GLY A 193 21.13 16.36 -17.37
N LYS A 194 20.54 15.26 -17.85
CA LYS A 194 19.20 14.81 -17.44
C LYS A 194 19.28 13.85 -16.26
N GLN A 195 18.20 13.81 -15.46
CA GLN A 195 18.12 12.92 -14.31
C GLN A 195 18.13 11.45 -14.75
N VAL A 196 18.98 10.63 -14.11
CA VAL A 196 19.08 9.20 -14.42
C VAL A 196 17.94 8.45 -13.73
N GLN A 197 17.07 7.80 -14.50
CA GLN A 197 15.92 7.07 -13.95
C GLN A 197 16.34 5.73 -13.32
N ARG A 198 15.74 5.39 -12.19
CA ARG A 198 15.90 4.11 -11.50
C ARG A 198 14.99 3.05 -12.10
N VAL A 199 15.41 1.79 -11.96
CA VAL A 199 14.56 0.63 -12.21
C VAL A 199 13.32 0.64 -11.30
N ASN A 200 12.18 0.20 -11.81
CA ASN A 200 10.85 0.33 -11.19
C ASN A 200 10.22 -1.02 -10.82
N TRP A 201 11.00 -1.95 -10.27
CA TRP A 201 10.48 -3.23 -9.77
C TRP A 201 11.20 -3.70 -8.50
N VAL A 202 10.64 -4.68 -7.79
CA VAL A 202 11.30 -5.32 -6.63
C VAL A 202 12.53 -6.12 -7.09
N ASP A 203 13.69 -5.87 -6.47
CA ASP A 203 14.94 -6.49 -6.91
C ASP A 203 14.98 -8.01 -6.65
N LYS A 204 15.61 -8.78 -7.55
CA LYS A 204 15.78 -10.24 -7.38
C LYS A 204 16.52 -10.62 -6.09
N LYS A 205 17.40 -9.76 -5.56
CA LYS A 205 18.05 -9.98 -4.25
C LYS A 205 17.05 -9.89 -3.10
N VAL A 206 16.05 -8.99 -3.19
CA VAL A 206 14.95 -8.90 -2.23
C VAL A 206 14.08 -10.15 -2.32
N VAL A 207 13.76 -10.63 -3.53
CA VAL A 207 13.02 -11.89 -3.72
C VAL A 207 13.75 -13.07 -3.07
N LYS A 208 15.07 -13.19 -3.30
CA LYS A 208 15.90 -14.23 -2.66
C LYS A 208 15.90 -14.12 -1.14
N TRP A 209 15.99 -12.90 -0.60
CA TRP A 209 15.89 -12.64 0.83
C TRP A 209 14.54 -13.09 1.39
N PHE A 210 13.43 -12.71 0.75
CA PHE A 210 12.08 -13.07 1.16
C PHE A 210 11.89 -14.59 1.22
N VAL A 211 12.26 -15.31 0.16
CA VAL A 211 12.16 -16.77 0.10
C VAL A 211 13.02 -17.42 1.19
N LYS A 212 14.24 -16.93 1.43
CA LYS A 212 15.12 -17.42 2.48
C LYS A 212 14.54 -17.16 3.87
N GLU A 213 14.08 -15.94 4.12
CA GLU A 213 13.63 -15.52 5.44
C GLU A 213 12.30 -16.16 5.82
N ARG A 214 11.38 -16.32 4.86
CA ARG A 214 10.18 -17.13 5.07
C ARG A 214 10.52 -18.57 5.49
N LYS A 215 11.45 -19.23 4.80
CA LYS A 215 11.92 -20.58 5.17
C LYS A 215 12.55 -20.59 6.56
N ASN A 216 13.30 -19.56 6.93
CA ASN A 216 13.87 -19.43 8.28
C ASN A 216 12.78 -19.31 9.35
N ILE A 217 11.76 -18.47 9.11
CA ILE A 217 10.61 -18.29 10.01
C ILE A 217 9.84 -19.61 10.16
N GLU A 218 9.50 -20.27 9.06
CA GLU A 218 8.82 -21.58 9.06
C GLU A 218 9.63 -22.64 9.81
N LYS A 219 10.95 -22.71 9.57
CA LYS A 219 11.85 -23.64 10.28
C LYS A 219 11.93 -23.33 11.77
N LYS A 220 12.00 -22.05 12.14
CA LYS A 220 12.10 -21.60 13.53
C LYS A 220 10.85 -21.96 14.33
N TYR A 221 9.67 -21.69 13.78
CA TYR A 221 8.41 -21.87 14.49
C TYR A 221 7.67 -23.17 14.17
N ARG A 222 8.16 -23.95 13.19
CA ARG A 222 7.60 -25.25 12.75
C ARG A 222 6.14 -25.16 12.34
N THR A 223 5.73 -24.02 11.80
CA THR A 223 4.37 -23.76 11.32
C THR A 223 4.41 -22.75 10.18
N THR A 224 3.42 -22.79 9.31
CA THR A 224 3.15 -21.71 8.35
C THR A 224 2.39 -20.61 9.08
N ILE A 225 2.95 -19.41 9.11
CA ILE A 225 2.32 -18.25 9.72
C ILE A 225 1.59 -17.47 8.61
N PRO A 226 0.29 -17.16 8.74
CA PRO A 226 -0.41 -16.28 7.82
C PRO A 226 0.34 -14.96 7.59
N SER A 227 0.21 -14.38 6.40
CA SER A 227 0.91 -13.14 6.09
C SER A 227 0.17 -12.24 5.11
N LEU A 228 0.57 -10.96 5.10
CA LEU A 228 0.18 -9.95 4.12
C LEU A 228 1.44 -9.32 3.51
N ALA A 229 1.32 -8.79 2.30
CA ALA A 229 2.39 -8.09 1.62
C ALA A 229 1.97 -6.67 1.20
N PHE A 230 2.89 -5.73 1.31
CA PHE A 230 2.74 -4.34 0.88
C PHE A 230 3.87 -3.98 -0.09
N VAL A 231 3.51 -3.40 -1.22
CA VAL A 231 4.45 -2.90 -2.24
C VAL A 231 3.80 -1.72 -2.93
N HIS A 232 4.53 -0.63 -3.14
CA HIS A 232 3.93 0.59 -3.67
C HIS A 232 3.49 0.44 -5.13
N ILE A 233 4.43 0.16 -6.05
CA ILE A 233 4.11 0.07 -7.48
C ILE A 233 3.46 -1.30 -7.77
N PRO A 234 2.28 -1.35 -8.42
CA PRO A 234 1.61 -2.60 -8.74
C PRO A 234 2.43 -3.45 -9.71
N PRO A 235 2.66 -4.75 -9.40
CA PRO A 235 3.13 -5.70 -10.38
C PRO A 235 2.18 -5.83 -11.59
N ASN A 236 2.70 -6.28 -12.72
CA ASN A 236 1.98 -6.40 -13.99
C ASN A 236 0.74 -7.32 -13.92
N VAL A 237 0.62 -8.20 -12.91
CA VAL A 237 -0.61 -8.99 -12.70
C VAL A 237 -1.85 -8.10 -12.54
N PHE A 238 -1.70 -6.93 -11.91
CA PHE A 238 -2.82 -5.99 -11.72
C PHE A 238 -3.30 -5.45 -13.07
N TYR A 239 -2.36 -5.00 -13.92
CA TYR A 239 -2.66 -4.54 -15.26
C TYR A 239 -3.22 -5.66 -16.15
N ALA A 240 -2.65 -6.87 -16.07
CA ALA A 240 -3.12 -8.02 -16.83
C ALA A 240 -4.57 -8.40 -16.47
N VAL A 241 -4.96 -8.35 -15.19
CA VAL A 241 -6.37 -8.55 -14.80
C VAL A 241 -7.26 -7.47 -15.42
N GLN A 242 -6.90 -6.20 -15.31
CA GLN A 242 -7.69 -5.10 -15.88
C GLN A 242 -7.87 -5.24 -17.41
N LYS A 243 -6.78 -5.60 -18.10
CA LYS A 243 -6.72 -5.65 -19.55
C LYS A 243 -7.35 -6.91 -20.14
N ASP A 244 -7.00 -8.08 -19.60
CA ASP A 244 -7.29 -9.36 -20.24
C ASP A 244 -8.60 -10.00 -19.71
N VAL A 245 -9.10 -9.54 -18.56
CA VAL A 245 -10.29 -10.11 -17.91
C VAL A 245 -11.34 -9.03 -17.60
N GLY A 246 -10.92 -7.89 -17.08
CA GLY A 246 -11.79 -6.84 -16.58
C GLY A 246 -12.12 -7.01 -15.09
N ILE A 247 -12.69 -5.94 -14.51
CA ILE A 247 -13.09 -5.87 -13.11
C ILE A 247 -14.61 -5.76 -13.06
N ASP A 248 -15.26 -6.73 -12.42
CA ASP A 248 -16.70 -6.70 -12.20
C ASP A 248 -16.99 -5.83 -10.96
N PRO A 249 -17.66 -4.67 -11.10
CA PRO A 249 -17.86 -3.75 -9.98
C PRO A 249 -18.76 -4.31 -8.88
N THR A 250 -19.54 -5.37 -9.12
CA THR A 250 -20.37 -6.01 -8.08
C THR A 250 -19.64 -7.14 -7.38
N ARG A 251 -18.61 -7.74 -7.99
CA ARG A 251 -17.80 -8.81 -7.36
C ARG A 251 -16.47 -8.33 -6.80
N ASN A 252 -15.97 -7.23 -7.35
CA ASN A 252 -14.70 -6.59 -7.06
C ASN A 252 -14.91 -5.08 -6.84
N PRO A 253 -15.74 -4.67 -5.86
CA PRO A 253 -16.12 -3.28 -5.69
C PRO A 253 -14.89 -2.40 -5.40
N GLY A 254 -14.78 -1.31 -6.15
CA GLY A 254 -13.66 -0.37 -6.11
C GLY A 254 -13.61 0.44 -7.41
N ILE A 255 -12.89 1.56 -7.40
CA ILE A 255 -12.67 2.37 -8.60
C ILE A 255 -11.73 1.59 -9.53
N ASN A 256 -11.96 1.63 -10.84
CA ASN A 256 -11.13 1.00 -11.86
C ASN A 256 -10.92 1.97 -13.05
N ASP A 257 -10.35 3.14 -12.78
CA ASP A 257 -10.29 4.26 -13.72
C ASP A 257 -8.88 4.54 -14.24
N MET A 258 -7.86 3.83 -13.75
CA MET A 258 -6.48 4.05 -14.15
C MET A 258 -5.89 2.77 -14.75
N PHE A 259 -5.79 2.75 -16.08
CA PHE A 259 -5.28 1.62 -16.86
C PHE A 259 -3.83 1.89 -17.27
N GLN A 260 -2.91 1.63 -16.36
CA GLN A 260 -1.49 1.87 -16.56
C GLN A 260 -0.66 0.67 -16.12
N LEU A 261 0.52 0.54 -16.72
CA LEU A 261 1.53 -0.42 -16.30
C LEU A 261 2.27 0.11 -15.08
N GLY A 262 2.46 -0.73 -14.08
CA GLY A 262 3.27 -0.40 -12.91
C GLY A 262 4.70 -0.89 -13.04
N GLN A 263 5.02 -2.00 -12.37
CA GLN A 263 6.40 -2.49 -12.34
C GLN A 263 6.89 -2.93 -13.72
N GLY A 264 8.11 -2.51 -14.08
CA GLY A 264 8.72 -2.82 -15.37
C GLY A 264 8.22 -1.94 -16.54
N GLU A 265 7.37 -0.94 -16.28
CA GLU A 265 6.95 0.02 -17.31
C GLU A 265 8.16 0.66 -17.98
N LYS A 266 8.19 0.66 -19.33
CA LYS A 266 9.28 1.20 -20.16
C LYS A 266 10.60 0.43 -20.06
N PHE A 267 10.59 -0.78 -19.51
CA PHE A 267 11.77 -1.65 -19.49
C PHE A 267 11.58 -2.89 -20.36
N CYS A 268 12.54 -3.13 -21.23
CA CYS A 268 12.60 -4.31 -22.09
C CYS A 268 13.09 -5.54 -21.30
N PRO A 269 12.91 -6.77 -21.80
CA PRO A 269 13.31 -8.00 -21.09
C PRO A 269 14.78 -8.07 -20.67
N ASN A 270 15.67 -7.41 -21.41
CA ASN A 270 17.10 -7.31 -21.09
C ASN A 270 17.42 -6.28 -19.97
N GLY A 271 16.42 -5.58 -19.45
CA GLY A 271 16.58 -4.55 -18.41
C GLY A 271 16.92 -3.16 -18.95
N THR A 272 17.04 -3.00 -20.27
CA THR A 272 17.24 -1.68 -20.88
C THR A 272 15.94 -0.89 -20.87
N ARG A 273 16.03 0.40 -20.57
CA ARG A 273 14.90 1.31 -20.66
C ARG A 273 14.71 1.80 -22.09
N SER A 274 13.47 1.77 -22.59
CA SER A 274 13.10 2.31 -23.90
C SER A 274 11.60 2.66 -23.91
N ASP A 275 11.23 3.74 -24.58
CA ASP A 275 9.82 4.14 -24.70
C ASP A 275 9.01 3.19 -25.60
N GLY A 276 9.67 2.36 -26.41
CA GLY A 276 9.03 1.29 -27.18
C GLY A 276 8.73 0.02 -26.38
N CYS A 277 9.18 -0.07 -25.13
CA CYS A 277 8.97 -1.24 -24.29
C CYS A 277 7.77 -1.02 -23.36
N THR A 278 6.88 -2.00 -23.30
CA THR A 278 5.70 -1.96 -22.42
C THR A 278 6.02 -2.64 -21.09
N TRP A 279 6.37 -3.93 -21.12
CA TRP A 279 6.79 -4.72 -19.96
C TRP A 279 7.68 -5.88 -20.41
N GLY A 280 8.70 -6.21 -19.62
CA GLY A 280 9.69 -7.24 -19.97
C GLY A 280 9.77 -8.41 -18.99
N GLY A 281 8.80 -8.55 -18.09
CA GLY A 281 8.76 -9.66 -17.12
C GLY A 281 9.67 -9.48 -15.91
N GLN A 282 10.06 -8.24 -15.59
CA GLN A 282 11.04 -7.95 -14.52
C GLN A 282 10.53 -8.32 -13.12
N ASP A 283 9.22 -8.28 -12.90
CA ASP A 283 8.52 -8.58 -11.66
C ASP A 283 8.03 -10.04 -11.57
N ILE A 284 8.21 -10.86 -12.61
CA ILE A 284 7.72 -12.25 -12.64
C ILE A 284 8.28 -13.08 -11.49
N SER A 285 9.58 -12.95 -11.19
CA SER A 285 10.18 -13.69 -10.07
C SER A 285 9.62 -13.26 -8.71
N PHE A 286 9.17 -12.01 -8.59
CA PHE A 286 8.53 -11.52 -7.38
C PHE A 286 7.12 -12.10 -7.26
N MET A 287 6.35 -12.08 -8.35
CA MET A 287 4.99 -12.64 -8.38
C MET A 287 4.96 -14.16 -8.19
N ASP A 288 5.93 -14.90 -8.72
CA ASP A 288 6.09 -16.33 -8.46
C ASP A 288 6.36 -16.61 -6.97
N ALA A 289 7.26 -15.83 -6.34
CA ALA A 289 7.56 -15.98 -4.93
C ALA A 289 6.34 -15.66 -4.03
N LEU A 290 5.54 -14.65 -4.37
CA LEU A 290 4.30 -14.34 -3.65
C LEU A 290 3.24 -15.42 -3.89
N GLY A 291 2.96 -15.78 -5.13
CA GLY A 291 1.93 -16.75 -5.51
C GLY A 291 2.19 -18.18 -5.04
N SER A 292 3.46 -18.54 -4.79
CA SER A 292 3.85 -19.83 -4.21
C SER A 292 3.95 -19.81 -2.66
N THR A 293 3.73 -18.66 -2.02
CA THR A 293 3.81 -18.55 -0.56
C THR A 293 2.51 -19.00 0.10
N ARG A 294 2.56 -20.19 0.72
CA ARG A 294 1.45 -20.70 1.55
C ARG A 294 1.16 -19.74 2.70
N GLY A 295 -0.11 -19.39 2.88
CA GLY A 295 -0.57 -18.51 3.95
C GLY A 295 -0.41 -17.01 3.65
N LEU A 296 0.12 -16.61 2.49
CA LEU A 296 0.04 -15.22 2.05
C LEU A 296 -1.40 -14.93 1.60
N MET A 297 -2.13 -14.14 2.38
CA MET A 297 -3.56 -13.92 2.16
C MET A 297 -3.82 -12.82 1.14
N GLY A 298 -2.96 -11.80 1.08
CA GLY A 298 -3.11 -10.73 0.10
C GLY A 298 -1.90 -9.83 -0.08
N VAL A 299 -1.88 -9.14 -1.21
CA VAL A 299 -0.90 -8.12 -1.60
C VAL A 299 -1.62 -6.80 -1.80
N PHE A 300 -1.14 -5.74 -1.15
CA PHE A 300 -1.72 -4.40 -1.21
C PHE A 300 -0.77 -3.43 -1.90
N VAL A 301 -1.29 -2.68 -2.85
CA VAL A 301 -0.54 -1.78 -3.73
C VAL A 301 -1.20 -0.40 -3.84
N ALA A 302 -0.42 0.58 -4.29
CA ALA A 302 -0.78 1.99 -4.40
C ALA A 302 -0.49 2.50 -5.83
N HIS A 303 0.00 3.73 -5.99
CA HIS A 303 0.59 4.32 -7.20
C HIS A 303 -0.40 4.66 -8.32
N HIS A 304 -1.35 3.77 -8.62
CA HIS A 304 -2.42 4.05 -9.57
C HIS A 304 -3.62 4.64 -8.83
N HIS A 305 -3.60 5.96 -8.62
CA HIS A 305 -4.52 6.68 -7.75
C HIS A 305 -6.02 6.50 -8.08
N GLY A 306 -6.31 6.14 -9.34
CA GLY A 306 -7.67 5.88 -9.82
C GLY A 306 -8.14 4.44 -9.68
N ASN A 307 -7.47 3.60 -8.90
CA ASN A 307 -7.89 2.21 -8.67
C ASN A 307 -8.05 1.92 -7.17
N SER A 308 -9.07 1.15 -6.81
CA SER A 308 -9.31 0.75 -5.41
C SER A 308 -10.05 -0.58 -5.24
N TRP A 309 -9.95 -1.48 -6.21
CA TRP A 309 -10.55 -2.82 -6.15
C TRP A 309 -9.59 -3.88 -5.58
N CYS A 310 -10.18 -5.01 -5.18
CA CYS A 310 -9.47 -6.26 -4.90
C CYS A 310 -9.88 -7.35 -5.91
N TYR A 311 -8.99 -8.29 -6.22
CA TYR A 311 -9.26 -9.40 -7.14
C TYR A 311 -8.65 -10.72 -6.66
N PRO A 312 -9.35 -11.86 -6.78
CA PRO A 312 -8.82 -13.18 -6.45
C PRO A 312 -8.04 -13.75 -7.64
N TRP A 313 -6.72 -13.52 -7.68
CA TRP A 313 -5.87 -14.11 -8.71
C TRP A 313 -5.66 -15.61 -8.49
N THR A 314 -6.04 -16.40 -9.49
CA THR A 314 -5.96 -17.86 -9.56
C THR A 314 -5.54 -18.29 -10.97
N ASP A 315 -5.17 -19.56 -11.11
CA ASP A 315 -4.90 -20.22 -12.40
C ASP A 315 -6.08 -20.14 -13.38
N LYS A 316 -7.32 -20.13 -12.86
CA LYS A 316 -8.54 -20.01 -13.66
C LYS A 316 -8.91 -18.56 -13.97
N SER A 317 -8.65 -17.64 -13.06
CA SER A 317 -9.08 -16.25 -13.20
C SER A 317 -8.18 -15.42 -14.11
N LEU A 318 -6.96 -15.87 -14.39
CA LEU A 318 -6.01 -15.25 -15.31
C LEU A 318 -5.05 -16.29 -15.92
N PRO A 319 -5.56 -17.22 -16.75
CA PRO A 319 -4.79 -18.39 -17.21
C PRO A 319 -3.60 -18.03 -18.12
N GLY A 320 -3.65 -16.88 -18.79
CA GLY A 320 -2.60 -16.42 -19.71
C GLY A 320 -1.40 -15.74 -19.02
N TYR A 321 -1.45 -15.52 -17.71
CA TYR A 321 -0.34 -14.86 -17.01
C TYR A 321 0.89 -15.80 -16.91
N PRO A 322 2.13 -15.30 -17.08
CA PRO A 322 3.31 -16.16 -17.22
C PRO A 322 3.67 -17.03 -16.00
N VAL A 323 3.14 -16.70 -14.83
CA VAL A 323 3.27 -17.50 -13.60
C VAL A 323 1.89 -17.66 -12.97
N GLN A 324 1.70 -18.71 -12.18
CA GLN A 324 0.40 -19.00 -11.55
C GLN A 324 0.55 -19.22 -10.05
N PRO A 325 -0.41 -18.74 -9.24
CA PRO A 325 -0.34 -18.89 -7.80
C PRO A 325 -0.59 -20.35 -7.43
N SER A 326 0.46 -21.04 -6.99
CA SER A 326 0.43 -22.47 -6.64
C SER A 326 -0.02 -22.76 -5.21
N ALA A 327 -0.19 -21.71 -4.38
CA ALA A 327 -0.56 -21.84 -2.97
C ALA A 327 -2.05 -21.59 -2.66
N GLY A 328 -2.94 -21.87 -3.62
CA GLY A 328 -4.40 -21.73 -3.45
C GLY A 328 -4.96 -20.35 -3.85
N GLY A 329 -4.29 -19.67 -4.77
CA GLY A 329 -4.64 -18.32 -5.20
C GLY A 329 -4.07 -17.21 -4.31
N LEU A 330 -4.13 -15.97 -4.78
CA LEU A 330 -3.64 -14.79 -4.08
C LEU A 330 -4.61 -13.62 -4.30
N LYS A 331 -4.99 -12.92 -3.23
CA LYS A 331 -5.81 -11.72 -3.35
C LYS A 331 -4.91 -10.53 -3.61
N ILE A 332 -5.15 -9.81 -4.70
CA ILE A 332 -4.40 -8.62 -5.08
C ILE A 332 -5.33 -7.41 -4.91
N CYS A 333 -4.87 -6.36 -4.25
CA CYS A 333 -5.71 -5.24 -3.85
C CYS A 333 -5.01 -3.90 -4.07
N TYR A 334 -5.65 -2.98 -4.77
CA TYR A 334 -5.32 -1.56 -4.67
C TYR A 334 -5.83 -1.00 -3.34
N GLY A 335 -5.14 -0.03 -2.75
CA GLY A 335 -5.65 0.75 -1.63
C GLY A 335 -6.69 1.78 -2.08
N GLN A 336 -6.60 2.99 -1.55
CA GLN A 336 -7.34 4.18 -2.00
C GLN A 336 -6.41 5.37 -1.83
N HIS A 337 -6.24 6.17 -2.89
CA HIS A 337 -5.47 7.41 -2.86
C HIS A 337 -5.93 8.31 -1.70
N THR A 338 -4.99 8.70 -0.83
CA THR A 338 -5.30 9.44 0.39
C THR A 338 -5.04 10.95 0.26
N GLY A 339 -3.99 11.34 -0.47
CA GLY A 339 -3.50 12.71 -0.53
C GLY A 339 -4.29 13.62 -1.45
N TYR A 340 -4.42 14.91 -1.14
CA TYR A 340 -4.85 15.93 -2.11
C TYR A 340 -3.74 16.33 -3.10
N GLY A 341 -2.48 15.97 -2.83
CA GLY A 341 -1.38 16.05 -3.79
C GLY A 341 -1.31 14.79 -4.66
N GLY A 342 -0.49 14.84 -5.71
CA GLY A 342 -0.43 13.79 -6.72
C GLY A 342 -1.53 13.93 -7.78
N ASN A 343 -1.46 13.11 -8.83
CA ASN A 343 -2.37 13.24 -9.95
C ASN A 343 -3.76 12.66 -9.64
N GLY A 344 -4.81 13.36 -10.06
CA GLY A 344 -6.19 12.88 -10.09
C GLY A 344 -7.03 13.34 -8.91
N ASP A 345 -8.35 13.31 -9.13
CA ASP A 345 -9.33 13.92 -8.25
C ASP A 345 -10.27 12.89 -7.59
N TRP A 346 -9.99 11.59 -7.68
CA TRP A 346 -10.85 10.56 -7.06
C TRP A 346 -11.00 10.79 -5.55
N GLU A 347 -12.20 10.59 -5.00
CA GLU A 347 -12.49 10.88 -3.60
C GLU A 347 -11.47 10.23 -2.66
N ARG A 348 -10.95 11.02 -1.71
CA ARG A 348 -9.84 10.55 -0.87
C ARG A 348 -10.34 9.52 0.14
N GLY A 349 -9.47 8.59 0.48
CA GLY A 349 -9.81 7.59 1.49
C GLY A 349 -8.62 6.76 1.92
N SER A 350 -8.93 5.72 2.68
CA SER A 350 -7.94 4.77 3.18
C SER A 350 -8.56 3.38 3.21
N ARG A 351 -7.86 2.41 2.65
CA ARG A 351 -8.24 1.00 2.79
C ARG A 351 -7.97 0.53 4.21
N GLN A 352 -8.97 -0.06 4.83
CA GLN A 352 -8.89 -0.70 6.13
C GLN A 352 -8.78 -2.21 5.94
N LEU A 353 -7.97 -2.86 6.77
CA LEU A 353 -7.90 -4.30 6.91
C LEU A 353 -8.24 -4.67 8.35
N LEU A 354 -9.19 -5.57 8.54
CA LEU A 354 -9.51 -6.11 9.85
C LEU A 354 -9.23 -7.60 9.88
N LEU A 355 -8.23 -7.95 10.68
CA LEU A 355 -7.81 -9.32 10.89
C LEU A 355 -8.44 -9.83 12.18
N ARG A 356 -8.94 -11.06 12.15
CA ARG A 356 -9.41 -11.78 13.34
C ARG A 356 -8.70 -13.11 13.45
N GLN A 357 -8.19 -13.44 14.64
CA GLN A 357 -7.34 -14.62 14.86
C GLN A 357 -7.99 -15.92 14.34
N GLU A 358 -9.30 -16.08 14.48
CA GLU A 358 -10.05 -17.25 14.02
C GLU A 358 -10.23 -17.31 12.49
N ARG A 359 -10.21 -16.14 11.82
CA ARG A 359 -10.40 -16.00 10.36
C ARG A 359 -9.10 -16.11 9.60
N ILE A 360 -8.02 -15.52 10.11
CA ILE A 360 -6.70 -15.58 9.45
C ILE A 360 -6.15 -17.01 9.39
N LYS A 361 -6.52 -17.88 10.36
CA LYS A 361 -6.21 -19.32 10.33
C LYS A 361 -6.85 -20.04 9.14
N LYS A 362 -7.91 -19.47 8.56
CA LYS A 362 -8.60 -19.95 7.36
C LYS A 362 -8.17 -19.21 6.09
N GLY A 363 -7.24 -18.26 6.20
CA GLY A 363 -6.82 -17.44 5.06
C GLY A 363 -7.82 -16.34 4.68
N GLU A 364 -8.63 -15.88 5.65
CA GLU A 364 -9.69 -14.88 5.45
C GLU A 364 -9.34 -13.56 6.16
N LEU A 365 -9.64 -12.43 5.52
CA LEU A 365 -9.57 -11.09 6.13
C LEU A 365 -10.71 -10.20 5.63
N GLU A 366 -11.11 -9.21 6.43
CA GLU A 366 -12.11 -8.20 6.05
C GLU A 366 -11.41 -6.93 5.59
N THR A 367 -11.94 -6.29 4.55
CA THR A 367 -11.42 -5.01 4.07
C THR A 367 -12.54 -4.11 3.56
N TRP A 368 -12.37 -2.80 3.72
CA TRP A 368 -13.24 -1.77 3.18
C TRP A 368 -12.43 -0.51 2.93
N ILE A 369 -13.03 0.51 2.32
CA ILE A 369 -12.46 1.84 2.17
C ILE A 369 -13.25 2.79 3.05
N ARG A 370 -12.55 3.53 3.92
CA ARG A 370 -13.09 4.69 4.62
C ARG A 370 -12.80 5.92 3.78
N LEU A 371 -13.85 6.56 3.27
CA LEU A 371 -13.74 7.78 2.49
C LEU A 371 -13.60 9.01 3.40
N GLU A 372 -13.09 10.11 2.86
CA GLU A 372 -12.93 11.38 3.58
C GLU A 372 -14.26 12.00 4.03
N THR A 373 -15.38 11.60 3.41
CA THR A 373 -16.75 11.91 3.85
C THR A 373 -17.11 11.16 5.14
N GLY A 374 -16.41 10.08 5.45
CA GLY A 374 -16.72 9.13 6.53
C GLY A 374 -17.56 7.94 6.06
N GLU A 375 -17.93 7.85 4.78
CA GLU A 375 -18.64 6.70 4.23
C GLU A 375 -17.75 5.44 4.18
N VAL A 376 -18.37 4.26 4.35
CA VAL A 376 -17.73 2.96 4.11
C VAL A 376 -18.17 2.44 2.75
N VAL A 377 -17.21 2.17 1.87
CA VAL A 377 -17.46 1.58 0.55
C VAL A 377 -16.55 0.39 0.29
N GLY A 378 -16.86 -0.43 -0.71
CA GLY A 378 -16.04 -1.58 -1.08
C GLY A 378 -15.81 -2.59 0.06
N ALA A 379 -16.77 -2.70 0.98
CA ALA A 379 -16.67 -3.61 2.11
C ALA A 379 -16.85 -5.06 1.66
N VAL A 380 -15.78 -5.84 1.79
CA VAL A 380 -15.73 -7.25 1.36
C VAL A 380 -15.01 -8.11 2.39
N THR A 381 -15.29 -9.41 2.35
CA THR A 381 -14.43 -10.41 2.99
C THR A 381 -13.61 -11.09 1.90
N LEU A 382 -12.27 -11.05 2.02
CA LEU A 382 -11.36 -11.79 1.16
C LEU A 382 -11.23 -13.25 1.60
N ASN A 383 -12.31 -14.02 1.43
CA ASN A 383 -12.36 -15.46 1.72
C ASN A 383 -12.26 -16.29 0.42
N ARG A 384 -12.75 -17.53 0.45
CA ARG A 384 -12.79 -18.44 -0.70
C ARG A 384 -13.90 -18.13 -1.73
N THR A 385 -14.94 -17.39 -1.34
CA THR A 385 -16.09 -17.04 -2.20
C THR A 385 -15.96 -15.64 -2.79
N PHE A 386 -15.00 -14.84 -2.34
CA PHE A 386 -14.64 -13.56 -2.96
C PHE A 386 -14.37 -13.71 -4.47
N GLY A 387 -14.95 -12.81 -5.27
CA GLY A 387 -14.99 -12.91 -6.74
C GLY A 387 -16.16 -13.75 -7.29
N GLN A 388 -16.99 -14.33 -6.43
CA GLN A 388 -18.27 -14.97 -6.77
C GLN A 388 -19.42 -14.29 -6.04
N ASP A 389 -19.19 -13.89 -4.79
CA ASP A 389 -20.12 -13.10 -3.99
C ASP A 389 -20.41 -11.73 -4.65
N GLU A 390 -21.63 -11.24 -4.48
CA GLU A 390 -22.06 -9.91 -4.93
C GLU A 390 -22.06 -8.89 -3.78
N TYR A 391 -21.64 -7.68 -4.10
CA TYR A 391 -21.46 -6.55 -3.19
C TYR A 391 -22.02 -5.27 -3.82
N PRO A 392 -22.38 -4.26 -3.00
CA PRO A 392 -22.66 -2.92 -3.51
C PRO A 392 -21.47 -2.36 -4.27
N GLN A 393 -21.73 -1.77 -5.43
CA GLN A 393 -20.69 -1.10 -6.22
C GLN A 393 -20.14 0.09 -5.42
N SER A 394 -18.81 0.26 -5.44
CA SER A 394 -18.19 1.45 -4.88
C SER A 394 -18.50 2.67 -5.75
N PRO A 395 -18.81 3.83 -5.16
CA PRO A 395 -18.99 5.05 -5.92
C PRO A 395 -17.65 5.49 -6.52
N ASN A 396 -17.71 6.02 -7.74
CA ASN A 396 -16.58 6.66 -8.39
C ASN A 396 -16.81 8.17 -8.38
N ARG A 397 -16.52 8.79 -7.23
CA ARG A 397 -16.69 10.23 -6.98
C ARG A 397 -15.35 10.94 -7.05
N LYS A 398 -15.42 12.26 -7.26
CA LYS A 398 -14.27 13.15 -7.21
C LYS A 398 -14.39 14.15 -6.07
N THR A 399 -13.27 14.51 -5.47
CA THR A 399 -13.13 15.61 -4.51
C THR A 399 -12.01 16.52 -4.96
N PHE A 400 -12.20 17.82 -4.76
CA PHE A 400 -11.35 18.85 -5.33
C PHE A 400 -10.89 19.82 -4.25
N CYS A 401 -9.67 20.32 -4.40
CA CYS A 401 -9.22 21.50 -3.68
C CYS A 401 -9.66 22.76 -4.45
N GLU A 402 -10.84 23.29 -4.14
CA GLU A 402 -11.39 24.47 -4.83
C GLU A 402 -10.51 25.71 -4.64
N GLU A 403 -9.85 25.85 -3.48
CA GLU A 403 -8.87 26.92 -3.25
C GLU A 403 -7.60 26.76 -4.09
N CYS A 404 -7.22 25.53 -4.45
CA CYS A 404 -6.06 25.26 -5.28
C CYS A 404 -6.28 25.70 -6.73
N ARG A 405 -7.49 25.53 -7.25
CA ARG A 405 -7.86 25.95 -8.63
C ARG A 405 -7.72 27.45 -8.87
N LYS A 406 -7.90 28.27 -7.83
CA LYS A 406 -7.69 29.73 -7.92
C LYS A 406 -6.24 30.10 -8.23
N TRP A 407 -5.29 29.20 -7.98
CA TRP A 407 -3.89 29.37 -8.38
C TRP A 407 -3.65 28.99 -9.84
N ASP A 408 -4.44 28.08 -10.40
CA ASP A 408 -4.37 27.74 -11.83
C ASP A 408 -4.84 28.91 -12.71
N ASP A 409 -5.84 29.67 -12.25
CA ASP A 409 -6.29 30.92 -12.88
C ASP A 409 -5.22 32.03 -12.88
N TYR A 410 -4.18 31.88 -12.04
CA TYR A 410 -3.09 32.84 -11.90
C TYR A 410 -1.81 32.40 -12.63
N LYS A 411 -1.86 31.32 -13.43
CA LYS A 411 -0.77 30.99 -14.33
C LYS A 411 -0.59 32.16 -15.31
N PRO A 412 0.57 32.85 -15.34
CA PRO A 412 0.86 33.69 -16.49
C PRO A 412 0.76 32.79 -17.73
N GLU A 413 0.05 33.26 -18.76
CA GLU A 413 0.00 32.54 -20.05
C GLU A 413 1.43 32.24 -20.53
N PRO A 414 1.62 31.08 -21.19
CA PRO A 414 2.94 30.55 -21.54
C PRO A 414 3.87 31.49 -22.30
#